data_AF-A0A0G0ARA6-F1
#
_entry.id   AF-A0A0G0ARA6-F1
#
_cell.length_a   1.000
_cell.length_b   1.000
_cell.length_c   1.000
_cell.angle_alpha   90.00
_cell.angle_beta   90.00
_cell.angle_gamma   90.00
#
_symmetry.space_group_name_H-M   'P 1'
#
loop_
_entity.id
_entity.type
_entity.pdbx_description
1 polymer ?
#
loop_
_entity_poly.entity_id
_entity_poly.type
_entity_poly.pdbx_seq_one_letter_code
_entity_poly.pdbx_strand_id
1 'polypeptide(L)'
;MECSKIFTKVLDKAEQVQCIIRELIKIKNLVLAGTCLACCSCFFYSKAFIYDIRVLRKWDEPNKRYSYFIGLGDFHDKSHSVTNLQIKQIDDIVARCKKERTKLIVEDVCSAPTTGKRLCNKFCINSTGGILGGLAKKYENSVFCNNFGRLNNIDNIEYRFCRVASLAPVINDLNSDYKKFISTSSISVGCFKNEIMNTISELKGYNDCDSLKKWYQNSINSVIGYMGLLKFDKYLTTNIADYITINSNKQNRLNFVKKLLIFDSCLLDAKIVHSIISANAFAANNFNSINNNLTQNFVVVAGGSHIRNVSSVLESIGYKSVYQSNVLVNKEAAKENCPTSNIMSDGFCCKPEPVDLKVLERFI
;
A
#
# COMPACT_ATOMS: atom_id res chain seq x y z
N MET A 1 61.30 32.63 -33.07
CA MET A 1 61.40 31.18 -32.78
C MET A 1 60.86 30.81 -31.39
N GLU A 2 61.00 31.67 -30.37
CA GLU A 2 60.44 31.42 -29.02
C GLU A 2 58.90 31.45 -28.92
N CYS A 3 58.22 32.35 -29.64
CA CYS A 3 56.74 32.39 -29.64
C CYS A 3 56.09 31.08 -30.13
N SER A 4 56.72 30.39 -31.07
CA SER A 4 56.24 29.10 -31.57
C SER A 4 56.32 28.00 -30.50
N LYS A 5 57.39 27.97 -29.69
CA LYS A 5 57.55 27.00 -28.60
C LYS A 5 56.55 27.24 -27.45
N ILE A 6 56.18 28.50 -27.19
CA ILE A 6 55.17 28.84 -26.19
C ILE A 6 53.78 28.43 -26.70
N PHE A 7 53.48 28.68 -27.98
CA PHE A 7 52.19 28.32 -28.59
C PHE A 7 51.95 26.80 -28.58
N THR A 8 52.96 25.99 -28.93
CA THR A 8 52.86 24.53 -28.88
C THR A 8 52.61 24.03 -27.45
N LYS A 9 53.32 24.58 -26.44
CA LYS A 9 53.10 24.20 -25.03
C LYS A 9 51.70 24.57 -24.51
N VAL A 10 51.10 25.65 -25.02
CA VAL A 10 49.73 26.05 -24.66
C VAL A 10 48.71 25.12 -25.33
N LEU A 11 48.93 24.73 -26.58
CA LEU A 11 48.08 23.75 -27.28
C LEU A 11 48.13 22.37 -26.62
N ASP A 12 49.31 21.86 -26.29
CA ASP A 12 49.46 20.55 -25.63
C ASP A 12 48.73 20.52 -24.27
N LYS A 13 48.81 21.63 -23.51
CA LYS A 13 48.06 21.76 -22.25
C LYS A 13 46.55 21.85 -22.48
N ALA A 14 46.09 22.53 -23.53
CA ALA A 14 44.67 22.60 -23.86
C ALA A 14 44.11 21.23 -24.25
N GLU A 15 44.85 20.43 -25.02
CA GLU A 15 44.47 19.06 -25.38
C GLU A 15 44.43 18.14 -24.15
N GLN A 16 45.40 18.25 -23.25
CA GLN A 16 45.38 17.51 -21.97
C GLN A 16 44.16 17.86 -21.11
N VAL A 17 43.81 19.15 -21.01
CA VAL A 17 42.61 19.60 -20.28
C VAL A 17 41.33 19.07 -20.93
N GLN A 18 41.22 19.09 -22.26
CA GLN A 18 40.07 18.50 -22.96
C GLN A 18 39.96 17.00 -22.75
N CYS A 19 41.09 16.27 -22.71
CA CYS A 19 41.12 14.85 -22.43
C CYS A 19 40.60 14.54 -21.01
N ILE A 20 41.06 15.28 -20.01
CA ILE A 20 40.60 15.15 -18.61
C ILE A 20 39.10 15.46 -18.50
N ILE A 21 38.60 16.51 -19.17
CA ILE A 21 37.17 16.84 -19.17
C ILE A 21 36.34 15.70 -19.79
N ARG A 22 36.79 15.10 -20.89
CA ARG A 22 36.10 13.96 -21.52
C ARG A 22 36.04 12.74 -20.60
N GLU A 23 37.13 12.42 -19.90
CA GLU A 23 37.16 11.32 -18.94
C GLU A 23 36.29 11.61 -17.70
N LEU A 24 36.29 12.84 -17.18
CA LEU A 24 35.38 13.24 -16.10
C LEU A 24 33.90 13.18 -16.50
N ILE A 25 33.56 13.50 -17.75
CA ILE A 25 32.20 13.33 -18.28
C ILE A 25 31.83 11.85 -18.39
N LYS A 26 32.76 10.98 -18.85
CA LYS A 26 32.55 9.52 -18.87
C LYS A 26 32.33 8.97 -17.46
N ILE A 27 33.14 9.37 -16.48
CA ILE A 27 32.99 8.97 -15.08
C ILE A 27 31.66 9.48 -14.51
N LYS A 28 31.28 10.73 -14.75
CA LYS A 28 29.97 11.27 -14.35
C LYS A 28 28.82 10.46 -14.94
N ASN A 29 28.90 10.10 -16.22
CA ASN A 29 27.88 9.29 -16.89
C ASN A 29 27.88 7.83 -16.41
N LEU A 30 29.03 7.24 -16.07
CA LEU A 30 29.14 5.92 -15.45
C LEU A 30 28.60 5.90 -14.02
N VAL A 31 28.86 6.94 -13.23
CA VAL A 31 28.30 7.10 -11.88
C VAL A 31 26.80 7.33 -11.95
N LEU A 32 26.32 8.15 -12.89
CA LEU A 32 24.88 8.35 -13.14
C LEU A 32 24.21 7.07 -13.64
N ALA A 33 24.84 6.32 -14.54
CA ALA A 33 24.32 5.05 -15.03
C ALA A 33 24.33 3.97 -13.93
N GLY A 34 25.38 3.90 -13.11
CA GLY A 34 25.50 2.96 -11.99
C GLY A 34 24.55 3.28 -10.84
N THR A 35 24.36 4.57 -10.50
CA THR A 35 23.36 4.99 -9.51
C THR A 35 21.94 4.84 -10.04
N CYS A 36 21.70 5.04 -11.35
CA CYS A 36 20.42 4.77 -11.98
C CYS A 36 20.11 3.27 -12.03
N LEU A 37 21.06 2.40 -12.39
CA LEU A 37 20.87 0.94 -12.37
C LEU A 37 20.66 0.39 -10.95
N ALA A 38 21.39 0.90 -9.94
CA ALA A 38 21.20 0.51 -8.54
C ALA A 38 19.87 1.04 -7.93
N CYS A 39 19.36 2.17 -8.40
CA CYS A 39 18.01 2.64 -8.05
C CYS A 39 16.90 1.98 -8.88
N CYS A 40 17.19 1.53 -10.10
CA CYS A 40 16.20 0.98 -11.04
C CYS A 40 16.04 -0.55 -10.95
N SER A 41 17.00 -1.30 -10.41
CA SER A 41 16.83 -2.75 -10.18
C SER A 41 16.00 -3.08 -8.93
N CYS A 42 15.59 -2.07 -8.15
CA CYS A 42 14.69 -2.20 -7.00
C CYS A 42 13.26 -1.78 -7.33
N PHE A 43 12.88 -1.69 -8.62
CA PHE A 43 11.48 -1.51 -9.02
C PHE A 43 10.72 -2.82 -8.81
N PHE A 44 10.33 -3.07 -7.56
CA PHE A 44 9.50 -4.21 -7.22
C PHE A 44 8.09 -4.02 -7.77
N TYR A 45 7.79 -4.64 -8.92
CA TYR A 45 6.41 -4.89 -9.34
C TYR A 45 5.76 -5.80 -8.29
N SER A 46 4.97 -5.23 -7.37
CA SER A 46 4.27 -5.99 -6.34
C SER A 46 3.02 -6.64 -6.91
N LYS A 47 3.18 -7.64 -7.77
CA LYS A 47 2.06 -8.47 -8.24
C LYS A 47 1.43 -9.20 -7.05
N ALA A 48 0.11 -9.08 -6.93
CA ALA A 48 -0.70 -9.76 -5.94
C ALA A 48 -1.77 -10.60 -6.66
N PHE A 49 -2.45 -11.49 -5.97
CA PHE A 49 -3.66 -12.15 -6.47
C PHE A 49 -4.72 -12.14 -5.38
N ILE A 50 -5.99 -12.20 -5.77
CA ILE A 50 -7.12 -12.23 -4.85
C ILE A 50 -7.36 -13.67 -4.42
N TYR A 51 -7.46 -13.86 -3.11
CA TYR A 51 -7.63 -15.17 -2.47
C TYR A 51 -8.80 -15.23 -1.47
N ASP A 52 -9.37 -14.07 -1.12
CA ASP A 52 -10.56 -13.96 -0.25
C ASP A 52 -11.53 -12.95 -0.89
N ILE A 53 -12.81 -13.28 -0.92
CA ILE A 53 -13.90 -12.40 -1.35
C ILE A 53 -14.94 -12.37 -0.24
N ARG A 54 -15.35 -11.17 0.14
CA ARG A 54 -16.47 -10.91 1.05
C ARG A 54 -17.46 -9.98 0.37
N VAL A 55 -18.71 -10.43 0.24
CA VAL A 55 -19.79 -9.57 -0.24
C VAL A 55 -20.81 -9.42 0.87
N LEU A 56 -21.03 -8.18 1.28
CA LEU A 56 -22.07 -7.81 2.23
C LEU A 56 -23.07 -6.89 1.56
N ARG A 57 -24.32 -6.91 2.01
CA ARG A 57 -25.35 -5.94 1.59
C ARG A 57 -26.04 -5.29 2.78
N LYS A 58 -26.45 -4.04 2.62
CA LYS A 58 -27.33 -3.34 3.58
C LYS A 58 -28.48 -2.70 2.81
N TRP A 59 -29.70 -2.83 3.34
CA TRP A 59 -30.85 -2.15 2.77
C TRP A 59 -30.79 -0.67 3.15
N ASP A 60 -30.83 0.19 2.15
CA ASP A 60 -30.85 1.64 2.28
C ASP A 60 -32.31 2.10 2.16
N GLU A 61 -32.94 2.30 3.30
CA GLU A 61 -34.38 2.60 3.42
C GLU A 61 -34.79 3.90 2.70
N PRO A 62 -34.07 5.05 2.86
CA PRO A 62 -34.30 6.25 2.05
C PRO A 62 -34.29 6.00 0.54
N ASN A 63 -33.43 5.09 0.09
CA ASN A 63 -33.15 4.88 -1.33
C ASN A 63 -33.83 3.67 -1.94
N LYS A 64 -34.57 2.90 -1.13
CA LYS A 64 -35.30 1.68 -1.48
C LYS A 64 -34.46 0.72 -2.33
N ARG A 65 -33.18 0.58 -1.97
CA ARG A 65 -32.21 -0.24 -2.71
C ARG A 65 -31.16 -0.84 -1.78
N TYR A 66 -30.44 -1.85 -2.25
CA TYR A 66 -29.29 -2.38 -1.54
C TYR A 66 -28.01 -1.60 -1.87
N SER A 67 -27.21 -1.36 -0.83
CA SER A 67 -25.80 -1.00 -0.94
C SER A 67 -24.94 -2.23 -0.70
N TYR A 68 -23.94 -2.44 -1.54
CA TYR A 68 -23.04 -3.60 -1.52
C TYR A 68 -21.63 -3.20 -1.13
N PHE A 69 -21.05 -3.93 -0.20
CA PHE A 69 -19.61 -3.98 0.02
C PHE A 69 -19.06 -5.23 -0.66
N ILE A 70 -18.05 -5.06 -1.49
CA ILE A 70 -17.32 -6.11 -2.21
C ILE A 70 -15.85 -6.01 -1.79
N GLY A 71 -15.46 -6.76 -0.77
CA GLY A 71 -14.09 -6.86 -0.28
C GLY A 71 -13.30 -7.93 -1.01
N LEU A 72 -12.13 -7.56 -1.53
CA LEU A 72 -11.19 -8.41 -2.25
C LEU A 72 -9.88 -8.48 -1.47
N GLY A 73 -9.64 -9.61 -0.82
CA GLY A 73 -8.45 -9.90 -0.03
C GLY A 73 -7.30 -10.35 -0.91
N ASP A 74 -6.19 -9.60 -0.90
CA ASP A 74 -5.04 -9.87 -1.75
C ASP A 74 -3.88 -10.58 -1.04
N PHE A 75 -3.09 -11.32 -1.83
CA PHE A 75 -1.88 -12.00 -1.40
C PHE A 75 -0.73 -11.63 -2.34
N HIS A 76 0.37 -11.15 -1.78
CA HIS A 76 1.53 -10.68 -2.55
C HIS A 76 2.43 -11.86 -2.99
N ASP A 77 2.03 -12.57 -4.03
CA ASP A 77 2.91 -13.49 -4.77
C ASP A 77 3.25 -12.92 -6.15
N LYS A 78 4.48 -12.44 -6.29
CA LYS A 78 4.91 -11.75 -7.51
C LYS A 78 5.00 -12.65 -8.73
N SER A 79 5.01 -13.96 -8.54
CA SER A 79 5.26 -14.96 -9.58
C SER A 79 4.02 -15.72 -10.02
N HIS A 80 2.88 -15.53 -9.35
CA HIS A 80 1.70 -16.32 -9.61
C HIS A 80 1.09 -16.00 -10.99
N SER A 81 0.85 -17.02 -11.80
CA SER A 81 0.36 -16.87 -13.19
C SER A 81 -1.04 -16.24 -13.27
N VAL A 82 -1.86 -16.48 -12.24
CA VAL A 82 -3.25 -16.00 -12.17
C VAL A 82 -3.39 -14.48 -12.05
N THR A 83 -2.35 -13.77 -11.59
CA THR A 83 -2.43 -12.33 -11.30
C THR A 83 -2.91 -11.52 -12.51
N ASN A 84 -2.36 -11.78 -13.69
CA ASN A 84 -2.73 -11.06 -14.90
C ASN A 84 -4.19 -11.30 -15.30
N LEU A 85 -4.68 -12.55 -15.10
CA LEU A 85 -6.08 -12.91 -15.36
C LEU A 85 -7.01 -12.16 -14.39
N GLN A 86 -6.70 -12.17 -13.10
CA GLN A 86 -7.53 -11.49 -12.09
C GLN A 86 -7.51 -9.98 -12.23
N ILE A 87 -6.39 -9.35 -12.61
CA ILE A 87 -6.36 -7.92 -12.96
C ILE A 87 -7.40 -7.63 -14.06
N LYS A 88 -7.39 -8.42 -15.13
CA LYS A 88 -8.35 -8.25 -16.23
C LYS A 88 -9.79 -8.46 -15.76
N GLN A 89 -10.04 -9.46 -14.92
CA GLN A 89 -11.37 -9.69 -14.37
C GLN A 89 -11.85 -8.54 -13.48
N ILE A 90 -11.00 -7.99 -12.61
CA ILE A 90 -11.31 -6.81 -11.79
C ILE A 90 -11.60 -5.61 -12.71
N ASP A 91 -10.82 -5.44 -13.77
CA ASP A 91 -11.06 -4.38 -14.74
C ASP A 91 -12.43 -4.52 -15.44
N ASP A 92 -12.79 -5.72 -15.88
CA ASP A 92 -14.07 -6.01 -16.52
C ASP A 92 -15.25 -5.82 -15.55
N ILE A 93 -15.04 -6.12 -14.26
CA ILE A 93 -15.96 -5.89 -13.16
C ILE A 93 -16.18 -4.38 -12.95
N VAL A 94 -15.10 -3.62 -12.74
CA VAL A 94 -15.16 -2.17 -12.51
C VAL A 94 -15.72 -1.43 -13.73
N ALA A 95 -15.45 -1.90 -14.95
CA ALA A 95 -15.98 -1.31 -16.18
C ALA A 95 -17.50 -1.48 -16.32
N ARG A 96 -18.08 -2.55 -15.75
CA ARG A 96 -19.53 -2.80 -15.75
C ARG A 96 -20.27 -2.06 -14.65
N CYS A 97 -19.59 -1.69 -13.57
CA CYS A 97 -20.14 -0.88 -12.50
C CYS A 97 -20.58 0.52 -13.00
N LYS A 98 -21.75 0.99 -12.56
CA LYS A 98 -22.17 2.39 -12.75
C LYS A 98 -21.25 3.30 -11.94
N LYS A 99 -20.57 4.24 -12.61
CA LYS A 99 -19.43 4.99 -12.07
C LYS A 99 -19.82 5.96 -10.98
N GLU A 100 -20.89 6.69 -11.24
CA GLU A 100 -21.53 7.61 -10.31
C GLU A 100 -22.13 6.90 -9.08
N ARG A 101 -22.12 5.55 -9.08
CA ARG A 101 -22.65 4.72 -8.01
C ARG A 101 -21.62 3.75 -7.43
N THR A 102 -20.36 3.87 -7.80
CA THR A 102 -19.32 2.96 -7.36
C THR A 102 -18.18 3.73 -6.74
N LYS A 103 -17.73 3.28 -5.57
CA LYS A 103 -16.55 3.77 -4.88
C LYS A 103 -15.53 2.65 -4.81
N LEU A 104 -14.34 2.92 -5.32
CA LEU A 104 -13.21 2.00 -5.28
C LEU A 104 -12.29 2.43 -4.14
N ILE A 105 -12.03 1.52 -3.21
CA ILE A 105 -11.15 1.74 -2.06
C ILE A 105 -9.98 0.80 -2.20
N VAL A 106 -8.76 1.31 -2.14
CA VAL A 106 -7.56 0.52 -2.44
C VAL A 106 -6.52 0.76 -1.36
N GLU A 107 -5.95 -0.32 -0.82
CA GLU A 107 -4.71 -0.31 -0.01
C GLU A 107 -3.49 -0.27 -0.96
N ASP A 108 -2.31 0.15 -0.50
CA ASP A 108 -1.05 -0.02 -1.24
C ASP A 108 -0.89 0.73 -2.59
N VAL A 109 -1.49 1.93 -2.74
CA VAL A 109 -1.19 2.84 -3.85
C VAL A 109 -0.27 3.96 -3.38
N CYS A 110 0.86 4.16 -4.03
CA CYS A 110 1.64 5.38 -3.84
C CYS A 110 0.78 6.60 -4.24
N SER A 111 0.38 7.41 -3.26
CA SER A 111 -0.30 8.69 -3.48
C SER A 111 0.54 9.56 -4.42
N ALA A 112 -0.09 10.21 -5.39
CA ALA A 112 0.60 11.23 -6.17
C ALA A 112 0.91 12.42 -5.22
N PRO A 113 2.17 12.82 -5.02
CA PRO A 113 2.45 14.15 -4.51
C PRO A 113 1.92 15.19 -5.51
N THR A 114 1.74 16.41 -5.04
CA THR A 114 1.42 17.61 -5.85
C THR A 114 2.34 17.83 -7.06
N THR A 115 3.45 17.10 -7.16
CA THR A 115 4.43 17.13 -8.25
C THR A 115 4.22 16.06 -9.34
N GLY A 116 3.16 15.24 -9.26
CA GLY A 116 2.76 14.28 -10.31
C GLY A 116 3.58 12.99 -10.40
N LYS A 117 4.62 12.80 -9.57
CA LYS A 117 5.38 11.54 -9.48
C LYS A 117 5.01 10.78 -8.22
N ARG A 118 4.28 9.66 -8.34
CA ARG A 118 3.90 8.76 -7.22
C ARG A 118 5.10 8.26 -6.42
N LEU A 119 5.58 9.10 -5.51
CA LEU A 119 6.69 8.85 -4.62
C LEU A 119 6.21 9.11 -3.22
N CYS A 120 6.40 8.12 -2.36
CA CYS A 120 6.36 8.34 -0.93
C CYS A 120 7.62 9.16 -0.58
N ASN A 121 7.55 10.50 -0.67
CA ASN A 121 8.73 11.38 -0.68
C ASN A 121 9.72 11.15 0.48
N LYS A 122 9.22 10.77 1.67
CA LYS A 122 10.07 10.48 2.84
C LYS A 122 10.63 9.06 2.88
N PHE A 123 10.11 8.16 2.03
CA PHE A 123 10.42 6.74 2.05
C PHE A 123 11.01 6.22 0.72
N CYS A 124 11.11 7.08 -0.31
CA CYS A 124 11.75 6.82 -1.61
C CYS A 124 11.27 5.55 -2.35
N ILE A 125 9.98 5.21 -2.25
CA ILE A 125 9.41 3.98 -2.85
C ILE A 125 8.41 4.34 -3.97
N ASN A 126 8.46 3.56 -5.06
CA ASN A 126 7.58 3.65 -6.24
C ASN A 126 6.76 2.35 -6.38
N SER A 127 5.43 2.39 -6.20
CA SER A 127 4.53 1.21 -6.23
C SER A 127 3.74 1.03 -7.53
N THR A 128 4.24 1.46 -8.69
CA THR A 128 3.46 1.48 -9.95
C THR A 128 3.08 0.12 -10.56
N GLY A 129 3.45 -1.02 -9.96
CA GLY A 129 3.46 -2.33 -10.64
C GLY A 129 2.53 -3.44 -10.12
N GLY A 130 1.81 -3.25 -9.02
CA GLY A 130 0.93 -4.29 -8.43
C GLY A 130 -0.50 -4.30 -8.94
N ILE A 131 -1.35 -5.24 -8.50
CA ILE A 131 -2.81 -5.16 -8.77
C ILE A 131 -3.31 -3.79 -8.28
N LEU A 132 -2.98 -3.45 -7.04
CA LEU A 132 -3.40 -2.23 -6.37
C LEU A 132 -2.82 -0.97 -7.07
N GLY A 133 -1.50 -0.91 -7.24
CA GLY A 133 -0.84 0.21 -7.92
C GLY A 133 -1.17 0.35 -9.41
N GLY A 134 -1.38 -0.77 -10.11
CA GLY A 134 -1.72 -0.86 -11.52
C GLY A 134 -3.16 -0.47 -11.81
N LEU A 135 -4.12 -0.95 -11.00
CA LEU A 135 -5.52 -0.51 -11.06
C LEU A 135 -5.58 0.99 -10.81
N ALA A 136 -5.00 1.48 -9.71
CA ALA A 136 -5.01 2.91 -9.42
C ALA A 136 -4.31 3.74 -10.51
N LYS A 137 -3.20 3.28 -11.11
CA LYS A 137 -2.52 3.99 -12.21
C LYS A 137 -3.37 4.04 -13.47
N LYS A 138 -4.01 2.92 -13.80
CA LYS A 138 -4.90 2.78 -14.94
C LYS A 138 -6.12 3.69 -14.78
N TYR A 139 -6.76 3.73 -13.62
CA TYR A 139 -7.93 4.58 -13.39
C TYR A 139 -7.59 6.07 -13.17
N GLU A 140 -6.35 6.41 -12.77
CA GLU A 140 -5.90 7.81 -12.67
C GLU A 140 -5.49 8.40 -14.05
N ASN A 141 -4.71 7.66 -14.86
CA ASN A 141 -4.03 8.20 -16.07
C ASN A 141 -4.73 7.90 -17.40
N SER A 142 -5.76 7.07 -17.42
CA SER A 142 -6.32 6.64 -18.70
C SER A 142 -7.17 7.74 -19.35
N VAL A 143 -7.13 7.80 -20.69
CA VAL A 143 -8.13 8.46 -21.56
C VAL A 143 -9.56 7.94 -21.27
N PHE A 144 -9.68 6.85 -20.51
CA PHE A 144 -10.88 6.37 -19.83
C PHE A 144 -11.47 7.38 -18.82
N CYS A 145 -10.70 8.34 -18.29
CA CYS A 145 -11.24 9.49 -17.55
C CYS A 145 -11.88 10.55 -18.46
N ASN A 146 -11.48 10.61 -19.73
CA ASN A 146 -11.96 11.62 -20.69
C ASN A 146 -13.17 11.15 -21.50
N ASN A 147 -13.24 9.88 -21.90
CA ASN A 147 -14.39 9.35 -22.67
C ASN A 147 -15.52 8.77 -21.81
N PHE A 148 -15.32 8.75 -20.50
CA PHE A 148 -16.05 7.83 -19.63
C PHE A 148 -16.30 8.44 -18.24
N GLY A 149 -15.95 9.72 -18.03
CA GLY A 149 -16.07 10.45 -16.78
C GLY A 149 -15.08 9.96 -15.73
N ARG A 150 -14.34 10.87 -15.08
CA ARG A 150 -13.48 10.53 -13.94
C ARG A 150 -14.24 9.63 -12.96
N LEU A 151 -13.67 8.49 -12.59
CA LEU A 151 -14.02 7.82 -11.33
C LEU A 151 -13.56 8.77 -10.20
N ASN A 152 -14.38 9.77 -9.89
CA ASN A 152 -14.11 10.76 -8.82
C ASN A 152 -14.14 10.12 -7.41
N ASN A 153 -14.30 8.80 -7.31
CA ASN A 153 -14.54 8.06 -6.07
C ASN A 153 -13.48 6.95 -5.85
N ILE A 154 -12.20 7.27 -6.04
CA ILE A 154 -11.10 6.37 -5.63
C ILE A 154 -10.50 6.90 -4.33
N ASP A 155 -10.71 6.17 -3.23
CA ASP A 155 -10.05 6.48 -1.96
C ASP A 155 -8.81 5.60 -1.82
N ASN A 156 -7.65 6.23 -1.85
CA ASN A 156 -6.40 5.61 -1.44
C ASN A 156 -6.21 5.79 0.06
N ILE A 157 -6.19 4.69 0.81
CA ILE A 157 -6.14 4.72 2.28
C ILE A 157 -4.72 4.42 2.81
N GLU A 158 -3.77 4.24 1.89
CA GLU A 158 -2.36 3.96 2.12
C GLU A 158 -1.65 4.95 3.07
N TYR A 159 -1.03 4.40 4.11
CA TYR A 159 0.15 4.99 4.76
C TYR A 159 1.30 3.99 5.01
N ARG A 160 1.03 2.66 5.02
CA ARG A 160 1.99 1.65 5.50
C ARG A 160 2.90 0.99 4.45
N PHE A 161 2.55 0.93 3.15
CA PHE A 161 3.40 0.27 2.13
C PHE A 161 4.83 0.80 2.15
N CYS A 162 4.97 2.11 2.36
CA CYS A 162 6.27 2.76 2.46
C CYS A 162 7.12 2.22 3.61
N ARG A 163 6.50 1.85 4.74
CA ARG A 163 7.17 1.22 5.88
C ARG A 163 7.62 -0.20 5.53
N VAL A 164 6.74 -1.02 4.94
CA VAL A 164 7.07 -2.39 4.53
C VAL A 164 8.22 -2.39 3.54
N ALA A 165 8.16 -1.61 2.48
CA ALA A 165 9.22 -1.54 1.48
C ALA A 165 10.51 -0.89 2.03
N SER A 166 10.41 0.01 3.01
CA SER A 166 11.59 0.54 3.69
C SER A 166 12.24 -0.44 4.66
N LEU A 167 11.49 -1.35 5.27
CA LEU A 167 11.98 -2.32 6.25
C LEU A 167 12.25 -3.70 5.62
N ALA A 168 11.82 -3.93 4.39
CA ALA A 168 12.00 -5.18 3.65
C ALA A 168 13.46 -5.69 3.64
N PRO A 169 14.50 -4.84 3.52
CA PRO A 169 15.87 -5.33 3.59
C PRO A 169 16.23 -5.93 4.95
N VAL A 170 15.72 -5.36 6.04
CA VAL A 170 15.91 -5.90 7.41
C VAL A 170 15.15 -7.21 7.61
N ILE A 171 14.02 -7.39 6.91
CA ILE A 171 13.20 -8.61 6.95
C ILE A 171 13.87 -9.75 6.18
N ASN A 172 14.39 -9.45 4.98
CA ASN A 172 14.89 -10.44 4.04
C ASN A 172 16.31 -10.92 4.37
N ASP A 173 17.12 -10.09 5.03
CA ASP A 173 18.42 -10.52 5.53
C ASP A 173 18.73 -9.84 6.87
N LEU A 174 18.34 -10.51 7.96
CA LEU A 174 18.58 -10.08 9.34
C LEU A 174 20.08 -9.91 9.68
N ASN A 175 20.97 -10.47 8.84
CA ASN A 175 22.43 -10.42 8.98
C ASN A 175 23.09 -9.41 8.04
N SER A 176 22.36 -8.89 7.04
CA SER A 176 22.88 -7.86 6.15
C SER A 176 23.13 -6.56 6.92
N ASP A 177 24.17 -5.83 6.49
CA ASP A 177 24.36 -4.47 6.94
C ASP A 177 23.24 -3.59 6.35
N TYR A 178 22.25 -3.25 7.19
CA TYR A 178 21.10 -2.45 6.79
C TYR A 178 21.50 -1.08 6.23
N LYS A 179 22.71 -0.59 6.54
CA LYS A 179 23.25 0.68 6.02
C LYS A 179 23.49 0.64 4.51
N LYS A 180 23.54 -0.55 3.91
CA LYS A 180 23.62 -0.72 2.45
C LYS A 180 22.31 -0.38 1.73
N PHE A 181 21.21 -0.23 2.47
CA PHE A 181 19.91 0.09 1.91
C PHE A 181 19.53 1.52 2.27
N ILE A 182 19.48 2.41 1.27
CA ILE A 182 19.19 3.83 1.50
C ILE A 182 17.77 4.01 2.10
N SER A 183 16.80 3.19 1.69
CA SER A 183 15.42 3.26 2.16
C SER A 183 15.27 3.04 3.67
N THR A 184 15.98 2.06 4.25
CA THR A 184 15.92 1.74 5.70
C THR A 184 16.51 2.87 6.55
N SER A 185 17.58 3.51 6.06
CA SER A 185 18.29 4.59 6.77
C SER A 185 17.61 5.97 6.66
N SER A 186 16.71 6.14 5.69
CA SER A 186 16.08 7.42 5.37
C SER A 186 14.93 7.84 6.29
N ILE A 187 14.39 6.93 7.11
CA ILE A 187 13.17 7.17 7.89
C ILE A 187 13.52 7.28 9.36
N SER A 188 13.23 8.44 9.96
CA SER A 188 13.35 8.63 11.41
C SER A 188 12.16 8.04 12.16
N VAL A 189 12.40 7.60 13.40
CA VAL A 189 11.35 7.17 14.34
C VAL A 189 10.32 8.29 14.55
N GLY A 190 10.76 9.56 14.57
CA GLY A 190 9.87 10.71 14.65
C GLY A 190 8.89 10.81 13.47
N CYS A 191 9.36 10.56 12.24
CA CYS A 191 8.46 10.49 11.07
C CYS A 191 7.45 9.35 11.21
N PHE A 192 7.91 8.17 11.63
CA PHE A 192 7.07 7.00 11.86
C PHE A 192 5.98 7.27 12.90
N LYS A 193 6.36 7.86 14.04
CA LYS A 193 5.43 8.25 15.11
C LYS A 193 4.40 9.26 14.61
N ASN A 194 4.84 10.33 13.94
CA ASN A 194 3.96 11.41 13.49
C ASN A 194 2.91 10.92 12.50
N GLU A 195 3.27 10.00 11.61
CA GLU A 195 2.34 9.39 10.65
C GLU A 195 1.18 8.65 11.36
N ILE A 196 1.48 7.88 12.42
CA ILE A 196 0.45 7.19 13.23
C ILE A 196 -0.39 8.22 13.99
N MET A 197 0.25 9.21 14.61
CA MET A 197 -0.46 10.22 15.40
C MET A 197 -1.39 11.08 14.54
N ASN A 198 -0.98 11.41 13.30
CA ASN A 198 -1.83 12.10 12.34
C ASN A 198 -3.05 11.26 11.98
N THR A 199 -2.87 9.95 11.75
CA THR A 199 -3.98 9.02 11.49
C THR A 199 -4.92 8.96 12.69
N ILE A 200 -4.40 8.86 13.92
CA ILE A 200 -5.23 8.91 15.13
C ILE A 200 -6.01 10.22 15.23
N SER A 201 -5.38 11.36 14.92
CA SER A 201 -6.05 12.66 14.93
C SER A 201 -7.17 12.73 13.90
N GLU A 202 -6.96 12.15 12.72
CA GLU A 202 -7.99 12.03 11.67
C GLU A 202 -9.18 11.20 12.17
N LEU A 203 -8.92 9.99 12.69
CA LEU A 203 -9.97 9.09 13.20
C LEU A 203 -10.78 9.71 14.35
N LYS A 204 -10.15 10.51 15.22
CA LYS A 204 -10.85 11.24 16.29
C LYS A 204 -11.84 12.28 15.77
N GLY A 205 -11.64 12.78 14.55
CA GLY A 205 -12.53 13.71 13.89
C GLY A 205 -13.74 13.06 13.22
N TYR A 206 -13.79 11.72 13.14
CA TYR A 206 -14.87 11.02 12.45
C TYR A 206 -16.20 11.12 13.23
N ASN A 207 -17.24 11.57 12.53
CA ASN A 207 -18.58 11.76 13.10
C ASN A 207 -19.56 10.65 12.68
N ASP A 208 -19.15 9.39 12.86
CA ASP A 208 -19.99 8.22 12.59
C ASP A 208 -20.93 7.90 13.78
N CYS A 209 -21.70 6.81 13.68
CA CYS A 209 -22.57 6.36 14.78
C CYS A 209 -21.78 5.91 16.02
N ASP A 210 -22.45 5.89 17.17
CA ASP A 210 -21.81 5.66 18.47
C ASP A 210 -21.08 4.31 18.58
N SER A 211 -21.63 3.26 17.95
CA SER A 211 -20.98 1.94 17.93
C SER A 211 -19.64 1.98 17.20
N LEU A 212 -19.57 2.70 16.07
CA LEU A 212 -18.32 2.90 15.32
C LEU A 212 -17.35 3.80 16.06
N LYS A 213 -17.81 4.91 16.65
CA LYS A 213 -16.97 5.79 17.49
C LYS A 213 -16.31 5.02 18.63
N LYS A 214 -17.08 4.16 19.32
CA LYS A 214 -16.55 3.28 20.37
C LYS A 214 -15.49 2.32 19.83
N TRP A 215 -15.73 1.72 18.67
CA TRP A 215 -14.77 0.82 18.03
C TRP A 215 -13.48 1.54 17.58
N TYR A 216 -13.58 2.74 17.01
CA TYR A 216 -12.44 3.60 16.69
C TYR A 216 -11.64 3.93 17.95
N GLN A 217 -12.31 4.33 19.03
CA GLN A 217 -11.64 4.66 20.30
C GLN A 217 -10.91 3.45 20.89
N ASN A 218 -11.49 2.26 20.85
CA ASN A 218 -10.84 1.04 21.30
C ASN A 218 -9.57 0.73 20.46
N SER A 219 -9.66 0.88 19.14
CA SER A 219 -8.53 0.71 18.23
C SER A 219 -7.43 1.73 18.50
N ILE A 220 -7.78 3.01 18.65
CA ILE A 220 -6.85 4.09 19.01
C ILE A 220 -6.17 3.79 20.36
N ASN A 221 -6.92 3.40 21.38
CA ASN A 221 -6.38 3.09 22.71
C ASN A 221 -5.38 1.93 22.65
N SER A 222 -5.69 0.89 21.88
CA SER A 222 -4.79 -0.25 21.67
C SER A 222 -3.46 0.19 21.03
N VAL A 223 -3.53 1.01 19.99
CA VAL A 223 -2.34 1.54 19.29
C VAL A 223 -1.53 2.48 20.19
N ILE A 224 -2.16 3.41 20.89
CA ILE A 224 -1.47 4.30 21.84
C ILE A 224 -0.79 3.50 22.94
N GLY A 225 -1.47 2.49 23.49
CA GLY A 225 -0.91 1.58 24.49
C GLY A 225 0.35 0.90 23.97
N TYR A 226 0.30 0.37 22.74
CA TYR A 226 1.46 -0.27 22.12
C TYR A 226 2.59 0.72 21.82
N MET A 227 2.29 1.92 21.31
CA MET A 227 3.27 2.98 21.09
C MET A 227 3.99 3.39 22.38
N GLY A 228 3.28 3.40 23.51
CA GLY A 228 3.86 3.65 24.84
C GLY A 228 4.95 2.65 25.20
N LEU A 229 4.80 1.38 24.81
CA LEU A 229 5.80 0.32 25.03
C LEU A 229 7.05 0.49 24.15
N LEU A 230 6.89 1.08 22.96
CA LEU A 230 7.98 1.30 22.01
C LEU A 230 8.93 2.44 22.41
N LYS A 231 8.53 3.33 23.32
CA LYS A 231 9.35 4.45 23.81
C LYS A 231 9.94 5.32 22.69
N PHE A 232 9.19 5.55 21.61
CA PHE A 232 9.63 6.30 20.43
C PHE A 232 10.19 7.70 20.76
N ASP A 233 9.70 8.35 21.82
CA ASP A 233 10.16 9.67 22.25
C ASP A 233 11.65 9.75 22.55
N LYS A 234 12.28 8.64 22.94
CA LYS A 234 13.72 8.58 23.20
C LYS A 234 14.57 8.52 21.93
N TYR A 235 13.96 8.26 20.78
CA TYR A 235 14.65 7.88 19.55
C TYR A 235 14.18 8.70 18.34
N LEU A 236 13.49 9.83 18.53
CA LEU A 236 12.82 10.57 17.45
C LEU A 236 13.73 10.93 16.26
N THR A 237 15.02 11.19 16.51
CA THR A 237 16.03 11.51 15.49
C THR A 237 16.76 10.29 14.95
N THR A 238 16.65 9.14 15.62
CA THR A 238 17.22 7.86 15.20
C THR A 238 16.46 7.34 13.99
N ASN A 239 17.16 6.74 13.02
CA ASN A 239 16.48 6.04 11.93
C ASN A 239 15.85 4.72 12.42
N ILE A 240 14.82 4.25 11.73
CA ILE A 240 14.05 3.09 12.18
C ILE A 240 14.88 1.80 12.20
N ALA A 241 15.89 1.67 11.32
CA ALA A 241 16.76 0.50 11.26
C ALA A 241 17.73 0.42 12.45
N ASP A 242 18.31 1.55 12.83
CA ASP A 242 19.09 1.71 14.06
C ASP A 242 18.20 1.42 15.28
N TYR A 243 16.99 1.99 15.32
CA TYR A 243 16.04 1.75 16.39
C TYR A 243 15.71 0.25 16.55
N ILE A 244 15.44 -0.46 15.45
CA ILE A 244 15.23 -1.91 15.45
C ILE A 244 16.47 -2.62 15.98
N THR A 245 17.66 -2.25 15.53
CA THR A 245 18.92 -2.86 15.95
C THR A 245 19.19 -2.66 17.45
N ILE A 246 18.89 -1.47 17.98
CA ILE A 246 19.06 -1.10 19.39
C ILE A 246 18.04 -1.84 20.29
N ASN A 247 16.79 -1.96 19.85
CA ASN A 247 15.68 -2.43 20.69
C ASN A 247 15.30 -3.91 20.43
N SER A 248 16.06 -4.63 19.63
CA SER A 248 15.86 -6.06 19.36
C SER A 248 17.19 -6.81 19.27
N ASN A 249 17.16 -8.12 19.54
CA ASN A 249 18.30 -9.02 19.31
C ASN A 249 18.07 -9.84 18.04
N LYS A 250 19.12 -10.54 17.57
CA LYS A 250 19.06 -11.32 16.33
C LYS A 250 17.94 -12.38 16.34
N GLN A 251 17.60 -12.95 17.49
CA GLN A 251 16.58 -14.00 17.63
C GLN A 251 15.15 -13.44 17.52
N ASN A 252 14.89 -12.23 18.04
CA ASN A 252 13.53 -11.65 18.08
C ASN A 252 13.32 -10.51 17.08
N ARG A 253 14.35 -10.07 16.35
CA ARG A 253 14.30 -8.94 15.41
C ARG A 253 13.20 -9.07 14.37
N LEU A 254 13.02 -10.25 13.78
CA LEU A 254 11.96 -10.47 12.80
C LEU A 254 10.57 -10.23 13.41
N ASN A 255 10.33 -10.76 14.60
CA ASN A 255 9.05 -10.57 15.29
C ASN A 255 8.85 -9.11 15.69
N PHE A 256 9.91 -8.41 16.10
CA PHE A 256 9.86 -6.98 16.39
C PHE A 256 9.50 -6.16 15.15
N VAL A 257 10.14 -6.44 14.00
CA VAL A 257 9.83 -5.79 12.72
C VAL A 257 8.40 -6.08 12.28
N LYS A 258 7.95 -7.34 12.33
CA LYS A 258 6.56 -7.71 12.04
C LYS A 258 5.59 -6.92 12.89
N LYS A 259 5.82 -6.84 14.20
CA LYS A 259 4.98 -6.05 15.11
C LYS A 259 4.97 -4.58 14.72
N LEU A 260 6.12 -3.96 14.45
CA LEU A 260 6.20 -2.57 14.00
C LEU A 260 5.40 -2.31 12.72
N LEU A 261 5.30 -3.28 11.81
CA LEU A 261 4.56 -3.13 10.56
C LEU A 261 3.03 -3.26 10.71
N ILE A 262 2.54 -3.96 11.73
CA ILE A 262 1.12 -4.38 11.81
C ILE A 262 0.37 -3.87 13.04
N PHE A 263 1.04 -3.36 14.08
CA PHE A 263 0.36 -3.04 15.35
C PHE A 263 -0.72 -1.96 15.20
N ASP A 264 -0.60 -1.10 14.20
CA ASP A 264 -1.56 -0.04 13.88
C ASP A 264 -2.50 -0.41 12.72
N SER A 265 -2.53 -1.68 12.32
CA SER A 265 -3.39 -2.20 11.24
C SER A 265 -4.88 -1.89 11.44
N CYS A 266 -5.35 -1.85 12.68
CA CYS A 266 -6.73 -1.52 13.00
C CYS A 266 -7.10 -0.05 12.66
N LEU A 267 -6.12 0.86 12.57
CA LEU A 267 -6.39 2.23 12.13
C LEU A 267 -6.70 2.27 10.64
N LEU A 268 -6.05 1.42 9.83
CA LEU A 268 -6.39 1.27 8.41
C LEU A 268 -7.80 0.72 8.24
N ASP A 269 -8.16 -0.31 9.00
CA ASP A 269 -9.53 -0.86 9.03
C ASP A 269 -10.54 0.25 9.31
N ALA A 270 -10.24 1.13 10.27
CA ALA A 270 -11.10 2.26 10.62
C ALA A 270 -11.27 3.26 9.49
N LYS A 271 -10.21 3.58 8.75
CA LYS A 271 -10.32 4.45 7.58
C LYS A 271 -11.13 3.82 6.45
N ILE A 272 -10.99 2.50 6.22
CA ILE A 272 -11.81 1.79 5.23
C ILE A 272 -13.29 1.86 5.61
N VAL A 273 -13.62 1.54 6.87
CA VAL A 273 -15.01 1.61 7.38
C VAL A 273 -15.55 3.03 7.22
N HIS A 274 -14.82 4.05 7.68
CA HIS A 274 -15.27 5.43 7.56
C HIS A 274 -15.47 5.86 6.10
N SER A 275 -14.59 5.43 5.18
CA SER A 275 -14.71 5.73 3.76
C SER A 275 -15.99 5.16 3.14
N ILE A 276 -16.47 4.02 3.64
CA ILE A 276 -17.75 3.41 3.25
C ILE A 276 -18.94 4.18 3.85
N ILE A 277 -18.87 4.51 5.15
CA ILE A 277 -19.96 5.20 5.85
C ILE A 277 -20.15 6.63 5.34
N SER A 278 -19.06 7.39 5.21
CA SER A 278 -19.09 8.77 4.71
C SER A 278 -19.66 8.88 3.31
N ALA A 279 -19.35 7.93 2.42
CA ALA A 279 -19.93 7.93 1.07
C ALA A 279 -21.43 7.66 1.07
N ASN A 280 -21.94 6.82 1.99
CA ASN A 280 -23.39 6.63 2.15
C ASN A 280 -24.06 7.89 2.72
N ALA A 281 -23.44 8.55 3.70
CA ALA A 281 -23.97 9.77 4.33
C ALA A 281 -23.98 10.97 3.38
N PHE A 282 -22.90 11.17 2.61
CA PHE A 282 -22.83 12.21 1.57
C PHE A 282 -23.93 12.04 0.52
N ALA A 283 -24.21 10.79 0.16
CA ALA A 283 -25.27 10.46 -0.78
C ALA A 283 -26.65 10.85 -0.20
N ALA A 284 -26.93 10.51 1.07
CA ALA A 284 -28.19 10.85 1.73
C ALA A 284 -28.46 12.36 1.86
N ASN A 285 -27.41 13.16 2.14
CA ASN A 285 -27.56 14.60 2.36
C ASN A 285 -27.71 15.44 1.08
N ASN A 286 -27.40 14.90 -0.09
CA ASN A 286 -27.50 15.60 -1.39
C ASN A 286 -28.77 15.27 -2.18
N PHE A 287 -29.81 14.76 -1.51
CA PHE A 287 -31.05 14.25 -2.10
C PHE A 287 -31.88 15.26 -2.91
N ASN A 288 -31.61 16.57 -2.77
CA ASN A 288 -32.28 17.61 -3.55
C ASN A 288 -31.68 17.80 -4.96
N SER A 289 -30.62 17.06 -5.31
CA SER A 289 -30.12 16.99 -6.68
C SER A 289 -30.91 15.93 -7.46
N ILE A 290 -31.55 16.36 -8.55
CA ILE A 290 -32.40 15.57 -9.48
C ILE A 290 -31.68 14.33 -10.07
N ASN A 291 -30.38 14.14 -9.79
CA ASN A 291 -29.60 13.00 -10.23
C ASN A 291 -29.43 11.97 -9.10
N ASN A 292 -30.09 10.82 -9.27
CA ASN A 292 -30.05 9.57 -8.47
C ASN A 292 -28.65 8.91 -8.35
N ASN A 293 -27.59 9.69 -8.09
CA ASN A 293 -26.18 9.28 -8.12
C ASN A 293 -25.69 8.94 -6.71
N LEU A 294 -26.36 7.99 -6.06
CA LEU A 294 -25.93 7.48 -4.76
C LEU A 294 -24.97 6.31 -4.98
N THR A 295 -23.87 6.28 -4.22
CA THR A 295 -22.93 5.16 -4.20
C THR A 295 -23.64 3.90 -3.72
N GLN A 296 -23.82 2.94 -4.62
CA GLN A 296 -24.41 1.64 -4.37
C GLN A 296 -23.36 0.57 -4.07
N ASN A 297 -22.18 0.68 -4.70
CA ASN A 297 -21.17 -0.38 -4.67
C ASN A 297 -19.86 0.15 -4.11
N PHE A 298 -19.33 -0.52 -3.10
CA PHE A 298 -18.01 -0.29 -2.53
C PHE A 298 -17.12 -1.47 -2.91
N VAL A 299 -16.21 -1.27 -3.85
CA VAL A 299 -15.20 -2.28 -4.20
C VAL A 299 -13.96 -1.96 -3.39
N VAL A 300 -13.60 -2.83 -2.46
CA VAL A 300 -12.46 -2.62 -1.55
C VAL A 300 -11.40 -3.68 -1.83
N VAL A 301 -10.18 -3.27 -2.17
CA VAL A 301 -9.06 -4.18 -2.42
C VAL A 301 -7.98 -3.90 -1.38
N ALA A 302 -7.72 -4.87 -0.51
CA ALA A 302 -6.82 -4.74 0.64
C ALA A 302 -6.33 -6.12 1.11
N GLY A 303 -5.40 -6.14 2.05
CA GLY A 303 -4.92 -7.39 2.67
C GLY A 303 -6.09 -8.19 3.25
N GLY A 304 -6.07 -9.51 3.09
CA GLY A 304 -7.23 -10.34 3.47
C GLY A 304 -7.64 -10.24 4.95
N SER A 305 -6.72 -9.93 5.88
CA SER A 305 -7.08 -9.63 7.27
C SER A 305 -7.92 -8.36 7.40
N HIS A 306 -7.59 -7.31 6.66
CA HIS A 306 -8.33 -6.05 6.64
C HIS A 306 -9.74 -6.28 6.13
N ILE A 307 -9.88 -7.00 5.02
CA ILE A 307 -11.20 -7.35 4.45
C ILE A 307 -12.07 -8.10 5.45
N ARG A 308 -11.51 -9.06 6.20
CA ARG A 308 -12.27 -9.80 7.23
C ARG A 308 -12.67 -8.92 8.42
N ASN A 309 -11.75 -8.12 8.94
CA ASN A 309 -12.02 -7.21 10.06
C ASN A 309 -13.08 -6.17 9.70
N VAL A 310 -12.91 -5.50 8.56
CA VAL A 310 -13.88 -4.53 8.02
C VAL A 310 -15.24 -5.19 7.83
N SER A 311 -15.29 -6.41 7.27
CA SER A 311 -16.55 -7.14 7.10
C SER A 311 -17.27 -7.35 8.43
N SER A 312 -16.55 -7.82 9.46
CA SER A 312 -17.12 -8.05 10.80
C SER A 312 -17.67 -6.77 11.43
N VAL A 313 -16.97 -5.64 11.26
CA VAL A 313 -17.43 -4.33 11.75
C VAL A 313 -18.68 -3.88 10.99
N LEU A 314 -18.72 -4.03 9.66
CA LEU A 314 -19.88 -3.68 8.84
C LEU A 314 -21.11 -4.52 9.21
N GLU A 315 -20.93 -5.81 9.49
CA GLU A 315 -22.00 -6.68 9.97
C GLU A 315 -22.59 -6.19 11.30
N SER A 316 -21.73 -5.74 12.23
CA SER A 316 -22.17 -5.20 13.52
C SER A 316 -23.06 -3.94 13.41
N ILE A 317 -23.03 -3.25 12.27
CA ILE A 317 -23.84 -2.05 11.97
C ILE A 317 -24.94 -2.32 10.93
N GLY A 318 -25.28 -3.60 10.71
CA GLY A 318 -26.46 -4.02 9.96
C GLY A 318 -26.23 -4.42 8.51
N TYR A 319 -24.98 -4.54 8.05
CA TYR A 319 -24.72 -5.25 6.81
C TYR A 319 -24.95 -6.76 7.01
N LYS A 320 -25.34 -7.47 5.95
CA LYS A 320 -25.54 -8.91 5.96
C LYS A 320 -24.64 -9.55 4.92
N SER A 321 -23.89 -10.58 5.32
CA SER A 321 -23.12 -11.38 4.38
C SER A 321 -24.04 -12.11 3.40
N VAL A 322 -23.69 -12.00 2.12
CA VAL A 322 -24.36 -12.71 1.02
C VAL A 322 -23.42 -13.62 0.26
N TYR A 323 -22.11 -13.38 0.37
CA TYR A 323 -21.11 -14.27 -0.17
C TYR A 323 -19.80 -14.17 0.61
N GLN A 324 -19.18 -15.32 0.81
CA GLN A 324 -17.87 -15.47 1.39
C GLN A 324 -17.17 -16.62 0.68
N SER A 325 -15.97 -16.36 0.14
CA SER A 325 -15.15 -17.44 -0.42
C SER A 325 -14.59 -18.33 0.69
N ASN A 326 -14.41 -19.61 0.38
CA ASN A 326 -13.63 -20.51 1.23
C ASN A 326 -12.14 -20.30 0.92
N VAL A 327 -11.39 -19.75 1.88
CA VAL A 327 -9.94 -19.59 1.73
C VAL A 327 -9.29 -20.97 1.78
N LEU A 328 -8.84 -21.45 0.63
CA LEU A 328 -8.13 -22.71 0.50
C LEU A 328 -6.63 -22.46 0.66
N VAL A 329 -5.97 -23.39 1.35
CA VAL A 329 -4.54 -23.36 1.60
C VAL A 329 -3.98 -24.73 1.26
N ASN A 330 -2.99 -24.78 0.37
CA ASN A 330 -2.29 -26.03 0.06
C ASN A 330 -1.34 -26.40 1.20
N LYS A 331 -1.83 -27.20 2.15
CA LYS A 331 -1.07 -27.63 3.34
C LYS A 331 0.09 -28.57 3.03
N GLU A 332 0.03 -29.30 1.91
CA GLU A 332 1.07 -30.26 1.52
C GLU A 332 2.27 -29.54 0.92
N ALA A 333 2.03 -28.62 -0.03
CA ALA A 333 3.06 -27.74 -0.57
C ALA A 333 3.72 -26.86 0.52
N ALA A 334 2.98 -26.50 1.57
CA ALA A 334 3.52 -25.73 2.70
C ALA A 334 4.51 -26.52 3.58
N LYS A 335 4.34 -27.84 3.69
CA LYS A 335 5.26 -28.71 4.46
C LYS A 335 6.59 -28.92 3.75
N GLU A 336 6.56 -29.03 2.42
CA GLU A 336 7.76 -29.27 1.60
C GLU A 336 8.61 -28.00 1.39
N ASN A 337 7.97 -26.83 1.31
CA ASN A 337 8.67 -25.56 1.02
C ASN A 337 9.15 -24.80 2.28
N CYS A 338 8.78 -25.23 3.49
CA CYS A 338 9.25 -24.63 4.75
C CYS A 338 9.78 -25.67 5.76
N PRO A 339 10.89 -26.38 5.48
CA PRO A 339 11.26 -27.56 6.26
C PRO A 339 11.84 -27.28 7.66
N THR A 340 12.29 -26.05 7.98
CA THR A 340 13.21 -25.83 9.12
C THR A 340 13.07 -24.52 9.89
N SER A 341 11.94 -23.80 9.84
CA SER A 341 11.79 -22.60 10.66
C SER A 341 11.06 -22.90 11.97
N ASN A 342 11.72 -22.76 13.13
CA ASN A 342 11.07 -22.64 14.45
C ASN A 342 10.22 -21.34 14.58
N ILE A 343 9.82 -20.74 13.45
CA ILE A 343 9.09 -19.48 13.28
C ILE A 343 7.58 -19.77 13.08
N MET A 344 7.15 -21.00 13.36
CA MET A 344 5.83 -21.53 13.02
C MET A 344 4.80 -21.37 14.14
N SER A 345 4.31 -20.15 14.36
CA SER A 345 2.99 -19.95 14.98
C SER A 345 1.98 -19.21 14.10
N ASP A 346 2.41 -18.54 13.02
CA ASP A 346 1.57 -17.50 12.38
C ASP A 346 1.30 -17.70 10.87
N GLY A 347 1.27 -18.93 10.34
CA GLY A 347 0.64 -19.20 9.02
C GLY A 347 1.27 -18.58 7.75
N PHE A 348 2.38 -17.85 7.84
CA PHE A 348 3.00 -17.13 6.71
C PHE A 348 3.63 -18.01 5.61
N CYS A 349 3.88 -19.29 5.87
CA CYS A 349 4.45 -20.22 4.86
C CYS A 349 3.40 -20.81 3.90
N CYS A 350 2.13 -20.64 4.22
CA CYS A 350 1.03 -21.24 3.51
C CYS A 350 0.47 -20.27 2.47
N LYS A 351 0.84 -20.44 1.20
CA LYS A 351 0.24 -19.67 0.11
C LYS A 351 -1.24 -20.07 -0.05
N PRO A 352 -2.18 -19.12 0.00
CA PRO A 352 -3.57 -19.42 -0.29
C PRO A 352 -3.74 -19.66 -1.79
N GLU A 353 -4.78 -20.40 -2.16
CA GLU A 353 -5.15 -20.56 -3.57
C GLU A 353 -5.93 -19.32 -4.04
N PRO A 354 -5.76 -18.90 -5.31
CA PRO A 354 -6.54 -17.81 -5.87
C PRO A 354 -8.01 -18.19 -6.03
N VAL A 355 -8.89 -17.19 -5.87
CA VAL A 355 -10.34 -17.38 -6.06
C VAL A 355 -10.78 -16.97 -7.47
N ASP A 356 -11.84 -17.60 -7.97
CA ASP A 356 -12.46 -17.21 -9.23
C ASP A 356 -13.32 -15.96 -9.03
N LEU A 357 -12.95 -14.87 -9.72
CA LEU A 357 -13.64 -13.59 -9.64
C LEU A 357 -14.96 -13.55 -10.43
N LYS A 358 -15.28 -14.57 -11.24
CA LYS A 358 -16.58 -14.66 -11.95
C LYS A 358 -17.78 -14.67 -11.01
N VAL A 359 -17.59 -15.05 -9.75
CA VAL A 359 -18.67 -14.99 -8.75
C VAL A 359 -19.19 -13.58 -8.51
N LEU A 360 -18.35 -12.56 -8.74
CA LEU A 360 -18.68 -11.15 -8.54
C LEU A 360 -19.70 -10.62 -9.58
N GLU A 361 -19.86 -11.31 -10.71
CA GLU A 361 -20.81 -10.93 -11.76
C GLU A 361 -22.27 -10.99 -11.30
N ARG A 362 -22.55 -11.64 -10.17
CA ARG A 362 -23.89 -11.72 -9.58
C ARG A 362 -24.24 -10.52 -8.70
N PHE A 363 -23.27 -9.66 -8.40
CA PHE A 363 -23.39 -8.57 -7.42
C PHE A 363 -23.14 -7.18 -8.03
N ILE A 364 -22.81 -7.12 -9.32
CA ILE A 364 -22.52 -5.92 -10.11
C ILE A 364 -23.54 -5.85 -11.23
#